data_AF-X1C944-F1
#
_entry.id   AF-X1C944-F1
#
_cell.length_a   1.000
_cell.length_b   1.000
_cell.length_c   1.000
_cell.angle_alpha   90.00
_cell.angle_beta   90.00
_cell.angle_gamma   90.00
#
_symmetry.space_group_name_H-M   'P 1'
#
loop_
_entity.id
_entity.type
_entity.pdbx_description
1 polymer ?
#
loop_
_entity_poly.entity_id
_entity_poly.type
_entity_poly.pdbx_seq_one_letter_code
_entity_poly.pdbx_strand_id
1 'polypeptide(L)'
;GLHSGHTPLVIPRAHDCITLYLGSKDKYLTEFNNYPGTFWYSVDYMERIENEESGQLGAAGIAELEDQYENFVQKYGKKRADFLIEEIKSWTKHYERAVFVDTGLGDVKTYEEMAINRAEREGWKYERMEGDRRLIQMLVDGNWPEEEFLIIQPGQSIEHSFDSGIVRTTLP
;
A
#
# COMPACT_ATOMS: atom_id res chain seq x y z
N GLY A 1 2.04 14.22 14.54
CA GLY A 1 2.63 12.89 14.31
C GLY A 1 2.16 11.91 15.37
N LEU A 2 2.60 10.66 15.30
CA LEU A 2 2.48 9.68 16.38
C LEU A 2 3.28 10.14 17.62
N HIS A 3 2.72 9.98 18.83
CA HIS A 3 3.34 10.37 20.09
C HIS A 3 3.29 9.19 21.08
N SER A 4 4.42 8.88 21.71
CA SER A 4 4.48 7.88 22.79
C SER A 4 4.21 8.57 24.13
N GLY A 5 3.06 8.29 24.74
CA GLY A 5 2.71 8.83 26.05
C GLY A 5 3.49 8.15 27.18
N HIS A 6 3.16 6.88 27.47
CA HIS A 6 3.79 6.10 28.54
C HIS A 6 4.55 4.86 28.05
N THR A 7 4.09 4.22 26.98
CA THR A 7 4.64 2.96 26.48
C THR A 7 5.51 3.22 25.26
N PRO A 8 6.76 2.70 25.21
CA PRO A 8 7.59 2.82 24.03
C PRO A 8 6.88 2.27 22.79
N LEU A 9 7.00 2.97 21.67
CA LEU A 9 6.47 2.51 20.39
C LEU A 9 7.64 2.09 19.50
N VAL A 10 7.50 0.95 18.83
CA VAL A 10 8.48 0.49 17.84
C VAL A 10 7.80 0.52 16.48
N ILE A 11 8.45 1.20 15.53
CA ILE A 11 7.94 1.29 14.17
C ILE A 11 9.04 0.94 13.17
N PRO A 12 8.71 0.22 12.08
CA PRO A 12 9.63 0.07 10.95
C PRO A 12 9.93 1.43 10.30
N ARG A 13 11.17 1.62 9.86
CA ARG A 13 11.57 2.71 8.96
C ARG A 13 11.11 2.34 7.55
N ALA A 14 9.84 2.60 7.28
CA ALA A 14 9.17 2.25 6.04
C ALA A 14 8.67 3.49 5.30
N HIS A 15 8.75 3.49 3.97
CA HIS A 15 8.16 4.55 3.15
C HIS A 15 6.63 4.44 3.12
N ASP A 16 6.13 3.21 3.03
CA ASP A 16 4.71 2.83 3.05
C ASP A 16 4.56 1.34 3.41
N CYS A 17 3.35 0.77 3.27
CA CYS A 17 3.12 -0.66 3.52
C CYS A 17 3.86 -1.59 2.54
N ILE A 18 4.19 -1.13 1.33
CA ILE A 18 4.93 -1.92 0.34
C ILE A 18 6.34 -2.24 0.82
N THR A 19 6.95 -1.34 1.58
CA THR A 19 8.22 -1.62 2.26
C THR A 19 8.13 -2.88 3.14
N LEU A 20 7.01 -3.11 3.82
CA LEU A 20 6.81 -4.29 4.68
C LEU A 20 6.64 -5.57 3.87
N TYR A 21 5.97 -5.50 2.71
CA TYR A 21 5.83 -6.65 1.81
C TYR A 21 7.15 -7.02 1.11
N LEU A 22 7.96 -6.02 0.74
CA LEU A 22 9.27 -6.22 0.11
C LEU A 22 10.37 -6.52 1.12
N GLY A 23 10.08 -6.35 2.40
CA GLY A 23 11.03 -6.53 3.48
C GLY A 23 12.20 -5.56 3.46
N SER A 24 12.21 -4.49 2.66
CA SER A 24 13.36 -3.57 2.60
C SER A 24 12.95 -2.21 2.07
N LYS A 25 13.31 -1.15 2.81
CA LYS A 25 13.11 0.23 2.37
C LYS A 25 13.93 0.55 1.11
N ASP A 26 15.13 -0.04 0.98
CA ASP A 26 16.00 0.19 -0.18
C ASP A 26 15.47 -0.51 -1.44
N LYS A 27 14.93 -1.74 -1.29
CA LYS A 27 14.24 -2.45 -2.37
C LYS A 27 13.01 -1.67 -2.83
N TYR A 28 12.19 -1.20 -1.89
CA TYR A 28 11.05 -0.33 -2.21
C TYR A 28 11.49 0.94 -2.95
N LEU A 29 12.51 1.65 -2.44
CA LEU A 29 12.99 2.88 -3.06
C LEU A 29 13.52 2.65 -4.48
N THR A 30 14.17 1.52 -4.72
CA THR A 30 14.62 1.10 -6.06
C THR A 30 13.44 0.90 -7.01
N GLU A 31 12.41 0.17 -6.57
CA GLU A 31 11.20 -0.06 -7.37
C GLU A 31 10.45 1.24 -7.65
N PHE A 32 10.30 2.10 -6.64
CA PHE A 32 9.63 3.38 -6.77
C PHE A 32 10.34 4.32 -7.75
N ASN A 33 11.68 4.40 -7.69
CA ASN A 33 12.46 5.25 -8.58
C ASN A 33 12.46 4.76 -10.03
N ASN A 34 12.46 3.44 -10.25
CA ASN A 34 12.45 2.86 -11.59
C ASN A 34 11.04 2.84 -12.21
N TYR A 35 10.01 2.61 -11.39
CA TYR A 35 8.63 2.39 -11.83
C TYR A 35 7.62 3.09 -10.90
N PRO A 36 7.57 4.44 -10.88
CA PRO A 36 6.69 5.19 -9.99
C PRO A 36 5.20 4.95 -10.26
N GLY A 37 4.84 4.56 -11.49
CA GLY A 37 3.48 4.16 -11.90
C GLY A 37 3.15 2.69 -11.59
N THR A 38 3.58 2.16 -10.44
CA THR A 38 3.27 0.78 -10.03
C THR A 38 2.04 0.73 -9.14
N PHE A 39 1.03 -0.05 -9.55
CA PHE A 39 -0.06 -0.51 -8.71
C PHE A 39 0.35 -1.83 -8.04
N TRP A 40 0.22 -1.92 -6.73
CA TRP A 40 0.67 -3.07 -5.95
C TRP A 40 -0.51 -3.94 -5.50
N TYR A 41 -0.40 -5.24 -5.73
CA TYR A 41 -1.33 -6.26 -5.27
C TYR A 41 -0.63 -7.20 -4.28
N SER A 42 -1.36 -7.64 -3.28
CA SER A 42 -1.00 -8.71 -2.35
C SER A 42 -2.23 -9.57 -2.08
N VAL A 43 -2.03 -10.80 -1.60
CA VAL A 43 -3.15 -11.68 -1.23
C VAL A 43 -4.11 -10.99 -0.25
N ASP A 44 -3.60 -10.41 0.83
CA ASP A 44 -4.45 -9.80 1.87
C ASP A 44 -5.25 -8.60 1.36
N TYR A 45 -4.68 -7.83 0.44
CA TYR A 45 -5.37 -6.71 -0.18
C TYR A 45 -6.51 -7.19 -1.07
N MET A 46 -6.24 -8.22 -1.86
CA MET A 46 -7.21 -8.77 -2.81
C MET A 46 -8.34 -9.55 -2.12
N GLU A 47 -8.04 -10.27 -1.04
CA GLU A 47 -9.04 -10.90 -0.18
C GLU A 47 -10.08 -9.89 0.33
N ARG A 48 -9.64 -8.69 0.72
CA ARG A 48 -10.56 -7.65 1.22
C ARG A 48 -11.41 -7.04 0.11
N ILE A 49 -10.84 -6.87 -1.08
CA ILE A 49 -11.58 -6.35 -2.24
C ILE A 49 -12.63 -7.35 -2.72
N GLU A 50 -12.32 -8.64 -2.67
CA GLU A 50 -13.27 -9.69 -3.06
C GLU A 50 -14.43 -9.81 -2.06
N ASN A 51 -14.14 -9.71 -0.75
CA ASN A 51 -15.10 -10.00 0.31
C ASN A 51 -15.93 -8.80 0.79
N GLU A 52 -15.52 -7.56 0.51
CA GLU A 52 -16.28 -6.38 0.88
C GLU A 52 -16.96 -5.75 -0.35
N GLU A 53 -18.22 -5.32 -0.23
CA GLU A 53 -18.83 -4.24 -1.05
C GLU A 53 -18.12 -2.89 -0.78
N SER A 54 -16.81 -2.90 -0.66
CA SER A 54 -16.03 -1.78 -0.17
C SER A 54 -15.89 -0.74 -1.26
N GLY A 55 -16.62 0.35 -1.07
CA GLY A 55 -16.32 1.64 -1.69
C GLY A 55 -14.99 2.23 -1.20
N GLN A 56 -13.93 1.42 -1.10
CA GLN A 56 -12.56 1.89 -0.92
C GLN A 56 -12.13 2.54 -2.24
N LEU A 57 -12.30 3.85 -2.28
CA LEU A 57 -11.80 4.74 -3.32
C LEU A 57 -10.29 4.49 -3.50
N GLY A 58 -9.92 3.81 -4.59
CA GLY A 58 -8.53 3.43 -4.91
C GLY A 58 -8.28 1.92 -4.99
N ALA A 59 -9.18 1.09 -4.47
CA ALA A 59 -9.08 -0.37 -4.56
C ALA A 59 -9.91 -0.98 -5.69
N ALA A 60 -10.99 -0.29 -6.07
CA ALA A 60 -11.69 -0.54 -7.30
C ALA A 60 -10.82 -0.11 -8.48
N GLY A 61 -10.50 -1.04 -9.39
CA GLY A 61 -9.89 -0.69 -10.68
C GLY A 61 -10.77 0.29 -11.45
N ILE A 62 -10.24 0.95 -12.49
CA ILE A 62 -11.04 1.88 -13.31
C ILE A 62 -12.28 1.17 -13.86
N ALA A 63 -12.13 -0.09 -14.24
CA ALA A 63 -13.23 -0.92 -14.75
C ALA A 63 -14.37 -1.13 -13.73
N GLU A 64 -14.07 -1.23 -12.44
CA GLU A 64 -15.07 -1.44 -11.38
C GLU A 64 -15.79 -0.13 -11.00
N LEU A 65 -15.30 1.03 -11.45
CA LEU A 65 -15.92 2.33 -11.19
C LEU A 65 -17.18 2.59 -12.01
N GLU A 66 -17.25 2.02 -13.21
CA GLU A 66 -18.43 2.16 -14.07
C GLU A 66 -19.63 1.43 -13.44
N ASP A 67 -19.38 0.26 -12.84
CA ASP A 67 -20.37 -0.50 -12.07
C ASP A 67 -20.80 0.23 -10.78
N GLN A 68 -19.92 1.06 -10.19
CA GLN A 68 -20.23 1.86 -9.00
C GLN A 68 -20.88 3.23 -9.31
N TYR A 69 -20.93 3.64 -10.57
CA TYR A 69 -21.44 4.97 -10.94
C TYR A 69 -22.90 5.15 -10.51
N GLU A 70 -23.75 4.16 -10.73
CA GLU A 70 -25.16 4.22 -10.32
C GLU A 70 -25.30 4.39 -8.80
N ASN A 71 -24.48 3.68 -8.03
CA ASN A 71 -24.43 3.82 -6.57
C ASN A 71 -23.99 5.23 -6.14
N PHE A 72 -23.01 5.81 -6.82
CA PHE A 72 -22.59 7.20 -6.55
C PHE A 72 -23.66 8.22 -6.95
N VAL A 73 -24.38 8.01 -8.05
CA VAL A 73 -25.49 8.87 -8.46
C VAL A 73 -26.60 8.83 -7.42
N GLN A 74 -26.97 7.65 -6.94
CA GLN A 74 -27.99 7.49 -5.91
C GLN A 74 -27.59 8.16 -4.59
N LYS A 75 -26.34 8.00 -4.15
CA LYS A 75 -25.87 8.49 -2.85
C LYS A 75 -25.51 9.97 -2.82
N TYR A 76 -24.94 10.49 -3.91
CA TYR A 76 -24.33 11.82 -3.95
C TYR A 76 -24.93 12.75 -5.00
N GLY A 77 -25.80 12.23 -5.89
CA GLY A 77 -26.36 12.96 -7.02
C GLY A 77 -25.38 13.03 -8.20
N LYS A 78 -25.95 13.12 -9.41
CA LYS A 78 -25.20 13.05 -10.69
C LYS A 78 -23.95 13.92 -10.74
N LYS A 79 -24.05 15.20 -10.38
CA LYS A 79 -22.93 16.14 -10.47
C LYS A 79 -21.73 15.73 -9.60
N ARG A 80 -21.98 15.19 -8.41
CA ARG A 80 -20.91 14.72 -7.52
C ARG A 80 -20.36 13.37 -7.99
N ALA A 81 -21.21 12.49 -8.48
CA ALA A 81 -20.78 11.22 -9.07
C ALA A 81 -19.86 11.44 -10.28
N ASP A 82 -20.23 12.35 -11.20
CA ASP A 82 -19.41 12.71 -12.36
C ASP A 82 -18.01 13.20 -11.94
N PHE A 83 -17.96 14.11 -10.96
CA PHE A 83 -16.69 14.63 -10.42
C PHE A 83 -15.84 13.54 -9.77
N LEU A 84 -16.44 12.65 -8.97
CA LEU A 84 -15.73 11.54 -8.33
C LEU A 84 -15.13 10.60 -9.37
N ILE A 85 -15.88 10.21 -10.41
CA ILE A 85 -15.36 9.35 -11.47
C ILE A 85 -14.22 10.03 -12.22
N GLU A 86 -14.32 11.33 -12.52
CA GLU A 86 -13.27 12.06 -13.21
C GLU A 86 -11.97 12.11 -12.40
N GLU A 87 -12.06 12.43 -11.11
CA GLU A 87 -10.91 12.40 -10.18
C GLU A 87 -10.31 10.98 -10.13
N ILE A 88 -11.16 9.95 -10.03
CA ILE A 88 -10.68 8.57 -9.95
C ILE A 88 -10.09 8.08 -11.30
N LYS A 89 -10.52 8.64 -12.43
CA LYS A 89 -9.88 8.40 -13.73
C LYS A 89 -8.59 9.20 -13.90
N SER A 90 -8.39 10.28 -13.14
CA SER A 90 -7.21 11.15 -13.24
C SER A 90 -5.96 10.50 -12.65
N TRP A 91 -6.02 10.09 -11.38
CA TRP A 91 -4.89 9.45 -10.68
C TRP A 91 -4.51 8.06 -11.24
N THR A 92 -5.46 7.30 -11.82
CA THR A 92 -5.23 5.93 -12.30
C THR A 92 -4.53 5.88 -13.67
N LYS A 93 -4.63 6.96 -14.47
CA LYS A 93 -3.92 7.12 -15.75
C LYS A 93 -2.40 7.11 -15.62
N HIS A 94 -1.88 7.31 -14.41
CA HIS A 94 -0.44 7.34 -14.14
C HIS A 94 0.12 5.95 -13.80
N TYR A 95 -0.74 4.93 -13.65
CA TYR A 95 -0.29 3.55 -13.51
C TYR A 95 0.01 2.94 -14.87
N GLU A 96 1.14 2.25 -14.94
CA GLU A 96 1.64 1.57 -16.14
C GLU A 96 2.00 0.10 -15.85
N ARG A 97 2.18 -0.24 -14.57
CA ARG A 97 2.60 -1.56 -14.09
C ARG A 97 1.72 -2.03 -12.94
N ALA A 98 1.34 -3.30 -12.97
CA ALA A 98 0.75 -4.01 -11.85
C ALA A 98 1.77 -5.01 -11.30
N VAL A 99 2.10 -4.93 -10.01
CA VAL A 99 2.98 -5.90 -9.35
C VAL A 99 2.18 -6.70 -8.34
N PHE A 100 2.15 -8.02 -8.48
CA PHE A 100 1.66 -8.92 -7.44
C PHE A 100 2.83 -9.36 -6.55
N VAL A 101 2.80 -8.97 -5.26
CA VAL A 101 3.81 -9.35 -4.27
C VAL A 101 3.40 -10.63 -3.58
N ASP A 102 4.11 -11.70 -3.91
CA ASP A 102 3.92 -13.01 -3.30
C ASP A 102 4.70 -13.13 -2.00
N THR A 103 4.01 -13.18 -0.87
CA THR A 103 4.62 -13.37 0.45
C THR A 103 4.67 -14.84 0.90
N GLY A 104 4.22 -15.77 0.04
CA GLY A 104 4.10 -17.19 0.33
C GLY A 104 2.96 -17.53 1.31
N LEU A 105 1.98 -16.64 1.48
CA LEU A 105 0.85 -16.79 2.40
C LEU A 105 -0.50 -16.70 1.65
N GLY A 106 -1.47 -17.48 2.09
CA GLY A 106 -2.84 -17.51 1.55
C GLY A 106 -2.96 -18.21 0.19
N ASP A 107 -4.07 -17.99 -0.52
CA ASP A 107 -4.32 -18.59 -1.84
C ASP A 107 -3.67 -17.77 -2.96
N VAL A 108 -2.34 -17.85 -3.03
CA VAL A 108 -1.51 -17.09 -3.97
C VAL A 108 -1.97 -17.23 -5.41
N LYS A 109 -2.35 -18.45 -5.83
CA LYS A 109 -2.67 -18.73 -7.22
C LYS A 109 -3.94 -18.01 -7.66
N THR A 110 -5.00 -18.11 -6.87
CA THR A 110 -6.29 -17.48 -7.16
C THR A 110 -6.15 -15.96 -7.27
N TYR A 111 -5.46 -15.34 -6.30
CA TYR A 111 -5.30 -13.89 -6.28
C TYR A 111 -4.30 -13.37 -7.32
N GLU A 112 -3.27 -14.15 -7.65
CA GLU A 112 -2.39 -13.83 -8.77
C GLU A 112 -3.16 -13.79 -10.10
N GLU A 113 -3.98 -14.81 -10.37
CA GLU A 113 -4.83 -14.84 -11.57
C GLU A 113 -5.77 -13.63 -11.63
N MET A 114 -6.35 -13.23 -10.49
CA MET A 114 -7.15 -12.00 -10.41
C MET A 114 -6.32 -10.74 -10.70
N ALA A 115 -5.07 -10.66 -10.23
CA ALA A 115 -4.20 -9.51 -10.46
C ALA A 115 -3.81 -9.39 -11.94
N ILE A 116 -3.52 -10.52 -12.59
CA ILE A 116 -3.29 -10.60 -14.04
C ILE A 116 -4.50 -10.08 -14.81
N ASN A 117 -5.70 -10.58 -14.48
CA ASN A 117 -6.94 -10.15 -15.14
C ASN A 117 -7.21 -8.65 -14.95
N ARG A 118 -6.92 -8.09 -13.77
CA ARG A 118 -7.04 -6.64 -13.52
C ARG A 118 -6.02 -5.85 -14.36
N ALA A 119 -4.76 -6.28 -14.38
CA ALA A 119 -3.72 -5.63 -15.17
C ALA A 119 -4.07 -5.61 -16.66
N GLU A 120 -4.59 -6.71 -17.21
CA GLU A 120 -5.02 -6.80 -18.61
C GLU A 120 -6.18 -5.84 -18.93
N ARG A 121 -7.17 -5.74 -18.05
CA ARG A 121 -8.32 -4.82 -18.23
C ARG A 121 -7.88 -3.35 -18.23
N GLU A 122 -6.92 -3.01 -17.38
CA GLU A 122 -6.40 -1.65 -17.26
C GLU A 122 -5.28 -1.33 -18.27
N GLY A 123 -4.83 -2.33 -19.04
CA GLY A 123 -3.73 -2.18 -19.99
C GLY A 123 -2.35 -2.02 -19.33
N TRP A 124 -2.20 -2.44 -18.08
CA TRP A 124 -0.95 -2.37 -17.33
C TRP A 124 -0.05 -3.58 -17.61
N LYS A 125 1.27 -3.36 -17.56
CA LYS A 125 2.24 -4.47 -17.57
C LYS A 125 2.14 -5.24 -16.25
N TYR A 126 1.85 -6.53 -16.33
CA TYR A 126 1.89 -7.41 -15.16
C TYR A 126 3.33 -7.86 -14.82
N GLU A 127 3.62 -7.94 -13.52
CA GLU A 127 4.85 -8.52 -12.97
C GLU A 127 4.55 -9.22 -11.63
N ARG A 128 5.16 -10.39 -11.41
CA ARG A 128 5.16 -11.06 -10.10
C ARG A 128 6.47 -10.74 -9.38
N MET A 129 6.39 -10.36 -8.12
CA MET A 129 7.56 -10.13 -7.28
C MET A 129 7.51 -11.00 -6.04
N GLU A 130 8.65 -11.60 -5.69
CA GLU A 130 8.79 -12.29 -4.39
C GLU A 130 8.91 -11.24 -3.27
N GLY A 131 7.99 -11.34 -2.32
CA GLY A 131 7.99 -10.58 -1.08
C GLY A 131 8.91 -11.18 -0.04
N ASP A 132 9.26 -10.39 0.97
CA ASP A 132 10.12 -10.82 2.08
C ASP A 132 9.49 -10.37 3.40
N ARG A 133 9.15 -11.34 4.24
CA ARG A 133 8.47 -11.12 5.53
C ARG A 133 9.44 -10.76 6.66
N ARG A 134 10.75 -10.62 6.39
CA ARG A 134 11.77 -10.38 7.43
C ARG A 134 11.47 -9.18 8.33
N LEU A 135 10.92 -8.08 7.79
CA LEU A 135 10.60 -6.89 8.60
C LEU A 135 9.46 -7.16 9.58
N ILE A 136 8.42 -7.86 9.12
CA ILE A 136 7.28 -8.26 9.97
C ILE A 136 7.74 -9.24 11.04
N GLN A 137 8.57 -10.22 10.66
CA GLN A 137 9.13 -11.20 11.59
C GLN A 137 9.97 -10.52 12.68
N MET A 138 10.90 -9.65 12.29
CA MET A 138 11.72 -8.86 13.22
C MET A 138 10.89 -7.99 14.17
N LEU A 139 9.82 -7.37 13.66
CA LEU A 139 8.92 -6.56 14.47
C LEU A 139 8.28 -7.39 15.60
N VAL A 140 7.76 -8.57 15.28
CA VAL A 140 7.08 -9.47 16.23
C VAL A 140 8.07 -10.17 17.17
N ASP A 141 9.25 -10.53 16.68
CA ASP A 141 10.28 -11.22 17.46
C ASP A 141 11.01 -10.31 18.46
N GLY A 142 10.80 -9.00 18.38
CA GLY A 142 11.49 -8.03 19.23
C GLY A 142 12.93 -7.72 18.80
N ASN A 143 13.29 -8.06 17.56
CA ASN A 143 14.61 -7.77 16.99
C ASN A 143 14.55 -6.45 16.21
N TRP A 144 14.98 -5.35 16.84
CA TRP A 144 14.80 -4.01 16.28
C TRP A 144 16.14 -3.29 16.04
N PRO A 145 16.90 -3.69 15.00
CA PRO A 145 18.11 -2.96 14.61
C PRO A 145 17.77 -1.52 14.20
N GLU A 146 18.61 -0.57 14.60
CA GLU A 146 18.37 0.87 14.44
C GLU A 146 18.21 1.30 12.97
N GLU A 147 18.86 0.57 12.06
CA GLU A 147 18.82 0.83 10.62
C GLU A 147 17.44 0.57 10.00
N GLU A 148 16.65 -0.32 10.61
CA GLU A 148 15.35 -0.80 10.12
C GLU A 148 14.19 -0.34 11.00
N PHE A 149 14.44 0.02 12.26
CA PHE A 149 13.40 0.39 13.22
C PHE A 149 13.72 1.69 13.94
N LEU A 150 12.66 2.43 14.28
CA LEU A 150 12.72 3.55 15.20
C LEU A 150 12.01 3.15 16.50
N ILE A 151 12.72 3.27 17.62
CA ILE A 151 12.15 3.13 18.96
C ILE A 151 11.83 4.52 19.49
N ILE A 152 10.55 4.79 19.72
CA ILE A 152 10.03 6.05 20.25
C ILE A 152 9.82 5.87 21.75
N GLN A 153 10.65 6.54 22.55
CA GLN A 153 10.58 6.50 24.01
C GLN A 153 9.39 7.33 24.53
N PRO A 154 8.93 7.07 25.77
CA PRO A 154 7.89 7.87 26.40
C PRO A 154 8.22 9.37 26.39
N GLY A 155 7.25 10.19 26.02
CA GLY A 155 7.38 11.63 25.83
C GLY A 155 7.90 12.07 24.46
N GLN A 156 8.40 11.15 23.62
CA GLN A 156 8.88 11.48 22.27
C GLN A 156 7.76 11.44 21.23
N SER A 157 7.96 12.19 20.14
CA SER A 157 7.09 12.18 18.97
C SER A 157 7.86 11.80 17.71
N ILE A 158 7.15 11.24 16.73
CA ILE A 158 7.73 10.97 15.41
C ILE A 158 7.64 12.23 14.52
N GLU A 159 8.66 12.43 13.71
CA GLU A 159 8.60 13.30 12.53
C GLU A 159 9.24 12.64 11.30
N HIS A 160 8.89 13.17 10.13
CA HIS A 160 9.52 12.77 8.88
C HIS A 160 10.97 13.27 8.84
N SER A 161 11.88 12.41 8.38
CA SER A 161 13.27 12.76 8.09
C SER A 161 13.47 12.79 6.58
N PHE A 162 14.29 13.74 6.11
CA PHE A 162 14.63 13.85 4.68
C PHE A 162 15.93 13.12 4.32
N ASP A 163 16.37 12.20 5.18
CA ASP A 163 17.51 11.31 4.98
C ASP A 163 17.06 9.84 4.84
N SER A 164 18.01 8.93 4.71
CA SER A 164 17.77 7.48 4.59
C SER A 164 17.14 6.86 5.85
N GLY A 165 17.01 7.63 6.94
CA GLY A 165 16.31 7.22 8.15
C GLY A 165 14.79 7.22 8.01
N ILE A 166 14.23 7.98 7.05
CA ILE A 166 12.79 8.17 6.74
C ILE A 166 11.99 8.86 7.86
N VAL A 167 12.21 8.45 9.10
CA VAL A 167 11.56 8.95 10.31
C VAL A 167 12.57 9.16 11.42
N ARG A 168 12.33 10.11 12.30
CA ARG A 168 13.16 10.32 13.50
C ARG A 168 12.31 10.77 14.68
N THR A 169 12.88 10.68 15.88
CA THR A 169 12.23 11.19 17.08
C THR A 169 12.56 12.66 17.29
N THR A 170 11.56 13.45 17.68
CA THR A 170 11.77 14.76 18.29
C THR A 170 11.62 14.66 19.79
N LEU A 171 12.47 15.42 20.50
CA LEU A 171 12.23 15.72 21.90
C LEU A 171 11.16 16.82 22.00
N PRO A 172 10.34 16.80 23.06
CA PRO A 172 9.38 17.86 23.34
C PRO A 172 10.03 19.24 23.54
#